data_AF-A0A2C9KPM2-F1
#
_entry.id   AF-A0A2C9KPM2-F1
#
_cell.length_a   1.000
_cell.length_b   1.000
_cell.length_c   1.000
_cell.angle_alpha   90.00
_cell.angle_beta   90.00
_cell.angle_gamma   90.00
#
_symmetry.space_group_name_H-M   'P 1'
#
loop_
_entity.id
_entity.type
_entity.pdbx_description
1 polymer ?
#
loop_
_entity_poly.entity_id
_entity_poly.type
_entity_poly.pdbx_seq_one_letter_code
_entity_poly.pdbx_strand_id
1 'polypeptide(L)'
;MREVYAYLSNEMKHKACQDLFLGYPVIFVPIPNQNVRGADNLAGWMIKKDEAWWSDPTDLFPKYLKSLEKYKSPLSRFKILKDIYTHMEYFIKKFAKVEKSPTTLQYAQLLKHIVSVCGVSEDGVLFDSLLLISKIGQDLRKISSKEAGVKTIEAMKAESNLPKVKELLSKAAVFPTKLGQWVSLSDSPMIADSKELEEMFGKKPGVHLLQLDVRGNKGKLTLLRPHCSSTAGFIDPKGVDFFISLFEEIKPLSECIKTEEVTCGLKPCNKGQTYLHNIVGLVQRFMYFRFQEAYKQFKAKKSSTLKHLSFIQVNQLEVKYELIGKPDIFVIRKEKCVVTEKCFYFHEKYIDSPVEINKELAKYFSDGDEKCFRELR
;
A
#
# COMPACT_ATOMS: atom_id res chain seq x y z
N MET A 1 -12.06 44.17 -1.43
CA MET A 1 -10.92 43.29 -1.83
C MET A 1 -11.21 42.34 -3.00
N ARG A 2 -12.38 41.70 -3.14
CA ARG A 2 -12.72 40.97 -4.39
C ARG A 2 -12.67 41.88 -5.62
N GLU A 3 -13.11 43.13 -5.46
CA GLU A 3 -13.03 44.19 -6.48
C GLU A 3 -11.60 44.57 -6.85
N VAL A 4 -10.63 44.47 -5.93
CA VAL A 4 -9.22 44.74 -6.21
C VAL A 4 -8.68 43.68 -7.16
N TYR A 5 -8.90 42.40 -6.89
CA TYR A 5 -8.45 41.35 -7.81
C TYR A 5 -9.21 41.34 -9.13
N ALA A 6 -10.50 41.70 -9.13
CA ALA A 6 -11.26 41.91 -10.37
C ALA A 6 -10.72 43.09 -11.19
N TYR A 7 -10.42 44.21 -10.54
CA TYR A 7 -9.78 45.38 -11.17
C TYR A 7 -8.41 45.01 -11.73
N LEU A 8 -7.55 44.35 -10.94
CA LEU A 8 -6.23 43.90 -11.38
C LEU A 8 -6.32 42.91 -12.56
N SER A 9 -7.40 42.13 -12.64
CA SER A 9 -7.67 41.21 -13.76
C SER A 9 -8.13 41.93 -15.03
N ASN A 10 -8.91 43.00 -14.90
CA ASN A 10 -9.56 43.67 -16.02
C ASN A 10 -8.71 44.82 -16.58
N GLU A 11 -8.03 45.56 -15.71
CA GLU A 11 -7.41 46.84 -16.05
C GLU A 11 -5.89 46.77 -16.23
N MET A 12 -5.23 45.72 -15.71
CA MET A 12 -3.79 45.58 -15.86
C MET A 12 -3.38 44.66 -17.00
N LYS A 13 -2.34 45.07 -17.74
CA LYS A 13 -1.67 44.22 -18.72
C LYS A 13 -1.08 42.99 -18.04
N HIS A 14 -1.15 41.84 -18.71
CA HIS A 14 -0.78 40.53 -18.16
C HIS A 14 0.60 40.49 -17.49
N LYS A 15 1.61 41.10 -18.12
CA LYS A 15 2.99 41.14 -17.60
C LYS A 15 3.10 41.97 -16.32
N ALA A 16 2.48 43.15 -16.28
CA ALA A 16 2.50 44.02 -15.10
C ALA A 16 1.83 43.36 -13.88
N CYS A 17 0.75 42.60 -14.11
CA CYS A 17 0.10 41.82 -13.06
C CYS A 17 1.00 40.70 -12.51
N GLN A 18 1.70 40.00 -13.39
CA GLN A 18 2.67 38.98 -12.96
C GLN A 18 3.85 39.60 -12.21
N ASP A 19 4.38 40.73 -12.68
CA ASP A 19 5.49 41.44 -12.04
C ASP A 19 5.09 41.94 -10.64
N LEU A 20 3.83 42.37 -10.44
CA LEU A 20 3.29 42.73 -9.13
C LEU A 20 3.34 41.57 -8.13
N PHE A 21 2.84 40.39 -8.52
CA PHE A 21 2.86 39.19 -7.65
C PHE A 21 4.24 38.54 -7.53
N LEU A 22 5.21 38.93 -8.37
CA LEU A 22 6.62 38.59 -8.20
C LEU A 22 7.28 39.50 -7.16
N GLY A 23 7.03 40.81 -7.23
CA GLY A 23 7.55 41.78 -6.25
C GLY A 23 6.91 41.67 -4.87
N TYR A 24 5.61 41.33 -4.83
CA TYR A 24 4.83 41.17 -3.60
C TYR A 24 4.07 39.83 -3.63
N PRO A 25 4.71 38.71 -3.25
CA PRO A 25 4.16 37.36 -3.39
C PRO A 25 3.16 37.02 -2.28
N VAL A 26 2.17 37.89 -2.08
CA VAL A 26 1.15 37.77 -1.04
C VAL A 26 -0.26 37.76 -1.62
N ILE A 27 -1.18 37.12 -0.91
CA ILE A 27 -2.58 37.01 -1.24
C ILE A 27 -3.38 37.38 -0.01
N PHE A 28 -4.38 38.24 -0.20
CA PHE A 28 -5.30 38.61 0.84
C PHE A 28 -6.27 37.46 1.13
N VAL A 29 -6.42 37.09 2.40
CA VAL A 29 -7.39 36.11 2.87
C VAL A 29 -8.28 36.79 3.91
N PRO A 30 -9.60 36.90 3.67
CA PRO A 30 -10.51 37.54 4.63
C PRO A 30 -10.66 36.70 5.90
N ILE A 31 -10.85 37.38 7.04
CA ILE A 31 -11.16 36.70 8.30
C ILE A 31 -12.65 36.28 8.26
N PRO A 32 -12.96 34.99 8.46
CA PRO A 32 -14.35 34.52 8.49
C PRO A 32 -15.17 35.24 9.58
N ASN A 33 -16.42 35.57 9.28
CA ASN A 33 -17.41 36.11 10.23
C ASN A 33 -17.10 37.48 10.87
N GLN A 34 -16.13 38.24 10.34
CA GLN A 34 -15.88 39.64 10.76
C GLN A 34 -16.64 40.69 9.94
N ASN A 35 -17.60 40.27 9.10
CA ASN A 35 -18.52 41.19 8.44
C ASN A 35 -19.46 41.80 9.49
N VAL A 36 -19.05 42.93 10.08
CA VAL A 36 -19.96 43.78 10.84
C VAL A 36 -21.02 44.28 9.85
N ARG A 37 -22.31 44.08 10.16
CA ARG A 37 -23.41 44.56 9.32
C ARG A 37 -23.22 46.06 9.06
N GLY A 38 -23.00 46.44 7.80
CA GLY A 38 -22.89 47.84 7.36
C GLY A 38 -21.47 48.39 7.21
N ALA A 39 -20.40 47.58 7.38
CA ALA A 39 -19.04 48.03 7.09
C ALA A 39 -18.55 47.56 5.71
N ASP A 40 -18.18 48.49 4.83
CA ASP A 40 -17.52 48.21 3.54
C ASP A 40 -16.07 47.69 3.70
N ASN A 41 -15.56 47.67 4.94
CA ASN A 41 -14.20 47.27 5.26
C ASN A 41 -14.12 45.79 5.61
N LEU A 42 -13.57 44.99 4.70
CA LEU A 42 -13.29 43.57 4.90
C LEU A 42 -11.92 43.40 5.57
N ALA A 43 -11.89 42.98 6.83
CA ALA A 43 -10.66 42.62 7.54
C ALA A 43 -10.11 41.27 7.05
N GLY A 44 -8.79 41.15 6.99
CA GLY A 44 -8.10 39.96 6.49
C GLY A 44 -6.61 39.99 6.71
N TRP A 45 -5.94 38.93 6.28
CA TRP A 45 -4.49 38.78 6.36
C TRP A 45 -3.88 38.76 4.96
N MET A 46 -2.70 39.36 4.81
CA MET A 46 -1.84 39.12 3.65
C MET A 46 -0.99 37.89 3.94
N ILE A 47 -1.33 36.75 3.35
CA ILE A 47 -0.56 35.51 3.49
C ILE A 47 0.39 35.37 2.31
N LYS A 48 1.52 34.69 2.50
CA LYS A 48 2.41 34.41 1.36
C LYS A 48 1.73 33.42 0.41
N LYS A 49 1.95 33.59 -0.88
CA LYS A 49 1.33 32.72 -1.90
C LYS A 49 1.80 31.25 -1.81
N ASP A 50 2.98 31.00 -1.25
CA ASP A 50 3.51 29.65 -0.99
C ASP A 50 2.93 29.04 0.29
N GLU A 51 2.13 29.80 1.05
CA GLU A 51 1.30 29.36 2.17
C GLU A 51 -0.18 29.27 1.76
N ALA A 52 -0.46 29.21 0.46
CA ALA A 52 -1.81 29.07 -0.07
C ALA A 52 -1.88 27.98 -1.14
N TRP A 53 -3.02 27.29 -1.19
CA TRP A 53 -3.38 26.41 -2.29
C TRP A 53 -4.71 26.84 -2.87
N TRP A 54 -4.90 26.58 -4.16
CA TRP A 54 -6.23 26.75 -4.74
C TRP A 54 -7.24 25.80 -4.08
N SER A 55 -6.97 24.50 -4.06
CA SER A 55 -7.88 23.47 -3.54
C SER A 55 -7.13 22.27 -2.98
N ASP A 56 -7.72 21.57 -2.01
CA ASP A 56 -7.25 20.25 -1.58
C ASP A 56 -8.18 19.16 -2.16
N PRO A 57 -7.74 18.35 -3.13
CA PRO A 57 -8.56 17.27 -3.69
C PRO A 57 -8.86 16.12 -2.71
N THR A 58 -8.21 16.07 -1.55
CA THR A 58 -8.45 15.05 -0.52
C THR A 58 -9.45 15.51 0.55
N ASP A 59 -9.72 16.81 0.64
CA ASP A 59 -10.47 17.46 1.74
C ASP A 59 -9.92 17.15 3.16
N LEU A 60 -8.71 16.60 3.28
CA LEU A 60 -8.14 16.19 4.57
C LEU A 60 -7.47 17.35 5.31
N PHE A 61 -6.91 18.33 4.60
CA PHE A 61 -6.35 19.51 5.27
C PHE A 61 -7.42 20.29 6.06
N PRO A 62 -8.60 20.60 5.51
CA PRO A 62 -9.71 21.16 6.28
C PRO A 62 -10.17 20.25 7.43
N LYS A 63 -10.32 18.94 7.17
CA LYS A 63 -10.77 17.96 8.16
C LYS A 63 -9.88 17.95 9.42
N TYR A 64 -8.57 17.99 9.21
CA TYR A 64 -7.58 17.93 10.29
C TYR A 64 -7.08 19.30 10.77
N LEU A 65 -7.64 20.42 10.27
CA LEU A 65 -7.14 21.78 10.57
C LEU A 65 -7.04 22.07 12.08
N LYS A 66 -8.09 21.76 12.85
CA LYS A 66 -8.10 21.97 14.31
C LYS A 66 -6.98 21.19 15.01
N SER A 67 -6.69 19.98 14.54
CA SER A 67 -5.58 19.17 15.05
C SER A 67 -4.24 19.79 14.68
N LEU A 68 -4.06 20.21 13.43
CA LEU A 68 -2.86 20.92 12.98
C LEU A 68 -2.60 22.20 13.81
N GLU A 69 -3.64 22.97 14.11
CA GLU A 69 -3.55 24.17 14.96
C GLU A 69 -3.20 23.81 16.41
N LYS A 70 -3.91 22.85 17.01
CA LYS A 70 -3.69 22.40 18.40
C LYS A 70 -2.25 21.97 18.66
N TYR A 71 -1.66 21.22 17.73
CA TYR A 71 -0.28 20.74 17.83
C TYR A 71 0.73 21.65 17.13
N LYS A 72 0.34 22.89 16.76
CA LYS A 72 1.21 23.92 16.16
C LYS A 72 1.98 23.42 14.93
N SER A 73 1.38 22.54 14.14
CA SER A 73 1.98 22.01 12.91
C SER A 73 2.22 23.16 11.92
N PRO A 74 3.37 23.21 11.23
CA PRO A 74 3.62 24.20 10.17
C PRO A 74 2.63 24.11 9.00
N LEU A 75 1.80 23.06 8.92
CA LEU A 75 0.75 22.93 7.91
C LEU A 75 -0.50 23.77 8.23
N SER A 76 -0.72 24.17 9.48
CA SER A 76 -1.92 24.93 9.89
C SER A 76 -2.00 26.35 9.30
N ARG A 77 -0.84 26.91 8.91
CA ARG A 77 -0.77 28.22 8.26
C ARG A 77 -1.33 28.24 6.84
N PHE A 78 -1.40 27.08 6.19
CA PHE A 78 -1.83 27.01 4.80
C PHE A 78 -3.33 27.28 4.66
N LYS A 79 -3.70 28.06 3.64
CA LYS A 79 -5.11 28.40 3.37
C LYS A 79 -5.55 27.90 2.00
N ILE A 80 -6.80 27.43 1.93
CA ILE A 80 -7.47 27.02 0.69
C ILE A 80 -8.28 28.18 0.14
N LEU A 81 -8.04 28.53 -1.11
CA LEU A 81 -8.60 29.75 -1.72
C LEU A 81 -9.91 29.51 -2.49
N LYS A 82 -10.20 28.28 -2.92
CA LYS A 82 -11.35 27.95 -3.78
C LYS A 82 -12.69 28.46 -3.22
N ASP A 83 -12.91 28.30 -1.92
CA ASP A 83 -14.17 28.71 -1.28
C ASP A 83 -14.25 30.22 -1.03
N ILE A 84 -13.10 30.90 -1.01
CA ILE A 84 -12.99 32.34 -0.80
C ILE A 84 -13.18 33.10 -2.13
N TYR A 85 -12.61 32.56 -3.21
CA TYR A 85 -12.45 33.22 -4.50
C TYR A 85 -13.05 32.41 -5.66
N THR A 86 -14.29 31.97 -5.52
CA THR A 86 -14.97 30.98 -6.39
C THR A 86 -14.86 31.23 -7.91
N HIS A 87 -14.81 32.50 -8.35
CA HIS A 87 -14.74 32.87 -9.78
C HIS A 87 -13.37 33.36 -10.25
N MET A 88 -12.34 33.30 -9.40
CA MET A 88 -11.00 33.82 -9.72
C MET A 88 -9.95 32.72 -9.91
N GLU A 89 -10.36 31.47 -10.14
CA GLU A 89 -9.45 30.34 -10.32
C GLU A 89 -8.38 30.63 -11.36
N TYR A 90 -8.82 31.09 -12.54
CA TYR A 90 -7.93 31.42 -13.64
C TYR A 90 -6.97 32.54 -13.25
N PHE A 91 -7.48 33.59 -12.59
CA PHE A 91 -6.67 34.74 -12.21
C PHE A 91 -5.58 34.35 -11.19
N ILE A 92 -5.99 33.68 -10.09
CA ILE A 92 -5.10 33.30 -9.00
C ILE A 92 -4.04 32.28 -9.47
N LYS A 93 -4.41 31.33 -10.34
CA LYS A 93 -3.46 30.36 -10.88
C LYS A 93 -2.52 30.97 -11.91
N LYS A 94 -3.02 31.82 -12.81
CA LYS A 94 -2.23 32.33 -13.96
C LYS A 94 -1.36 33.53 -13.61
N PHE A 95 -1.87 34.45 -12.79
CA PHE A 95 -1.16 35.69 -12.45
C PHE A 95 -0.42 35.56 -11.13
N ALA A 96 -1.11 35.17 -10.05
CA ALA A 96 -0.48 35.01 -8.74
C ALA A 96 0.39 33.73 -8.64
N LYS A 97 0.21 32.76 -9.55
CA LYS A 97 0.95 31.48 -9.59
C LYS A 97 0.85 30.70 -8.28
N VAL A 98 -0.34 30.67 -7.68
CA VAL A 98 -0.63 29.80 -6.53
C VAL A 98 -0.66 28.35 -6.96
N GLU A 99 -0.10 27.47 -6.14
CA GLU A 99 -0.15 26.03 -6.39
C GLU A 99 -1.59 25.52 -6.42
N LYS A 100 -1.88 24.63 -7.38
CA LYS A 100 -3.23 24.07 -7.57
C LYS A 100 -3.70 23.27 -6.35
N SER A 101 -2.77 22.57 -5.71
CA SER A 101 -3.03 21.67 -4.59
C SER A 101 -1.79 21.55 -3.69
N PRO A 102 -1.94 20.99 -2.48
CA PRO A 102 -0.80 20.58 -1.67
C PRO A 102 0.19 19.72 -2.47
N THR A 103 1.47 19.89 -2.15
CA THR A 103 2.57 19.08 -2.68
C THR A 103 2.56 17.68 -2.05
N THR A 104 3.20 16.72 -2.73
CA THR A 104 3.38 15.35 -2.22
C THR A 104 4.05 15.33 -0.84
N LEU A 105 5.04 16.20 -0.61
CA LEU A 105 5.69 16.34 0.69
C LEU A 105 4.72 16.83 1.77
N GLN A 106 3.82 17.76 1.45
CA GLN A 106 2.82 18.25 2.41
C GLN A 106 1.78 17.17 2.76
N TYR A 107 1.35 16.35 1.79
CA TYR A 107 0.52 15.17 2.10
C TYR A 107 1.26 14.16 3.00
N ALA A 108 2.55 13.92 2.75
CA ALA A 108 3.36 13.05 3.62
C ALA A 108 3.51 13.63 5.04
N GLN A 109 3.67 14.94 5.17
CA GLN A 109 3.68 15.63 6.47
C GLN A 109 2.32 15.55 7.17
N LEU A 110 1.21 15.66 6.42
CA LEU A 110 -0.13 15.49 6.98
C LEU A 110 -0.36 14.05 7.45
N LEU A 111 0.06 13.05 6.67
CA LEU A 111 0.01 11.64 7.07
C LEU A 111 0.78 11.43 8.39
N LYS A 112 2.04 11.91 8.44
CA LYS A 112 2.87 11.85 9.65
C LYS A 112 2.20 12.53 10.86
N HIS A 113 1.53 13.66 10.63
CA HIS A 113 0.78 14.35 11.68
C HIS A 113 -0.36 13.48 12.19
N ILE A 114 -1.23 12.98 11.30
CA ILE A 114 -2.40 12.16 11.66
C ILE A 114 -1.98 10.95 12.49
N VAL A 115 -0.99 10.17 12.04
CA VAL A 115 -0.54 8.97 12.76
C VAL A 115 0.11 9.27 14.12
N SER A 116 0.61 10.49 14.32
CA SER A 116 1.22 10.91 15.58
C SER A 116 0.20 11.32 16.66
N VAL A 117 -1.04 11.62 16.26
CA VAL A 117 -2.07 12.16 17.17
C VAL A 117 -3.35 11.33 17.21
N CYS A 118 -3.54 10.42 16.25
CA CYS A 118 -4.71 9.55 16.15
C CYS A 118 -4.29 8.07 16.12
N GLY A 119 -5.06 7.21 16.78
CA GLY A 119 -4.96 5.75 16.66
C GLY A 119 -5.59 5.21 15.37
N VAL A 120 -5.10 4.08 14.87
CA VAL A 120 -5.63 3.43 13.65
C VAL A 120 -7.12 3.10 13.77
N SER A 121 -7.57 2.72 14.98
CA SER A 121 -8.94 2.31 15.27
C SER A 121 -9.93 3.48 15.42
N GLU A 122 -9.46 4.73 15.39
CA GLU A 122 -10.35 5.90 15.41
C GLU A 122 -11.16 6.00 14.11
N ASP A 123 -12.38 6.52 14.23
CA ASP A 123 -13.32 6.56 13.11
C ASP A 123 -12.77 7.36 11.91
N GLY A 124 -12.80 6.74 10.73
CA GLY A 124 -12.30 7.32 9.48
C GLY A 124 -10.78 7.47 9.35
N VAL A 125 -9.99 7.29 10.42
CA VAL A 125 -8.53 7.55 10.39
C VAL A 125 -7.79 6.61 9.46
N LEU A 126 -8.13 5.31 9.47
CA LEU A 126 -7.56 4.35 8.53
C LEU A 126 -7.86 4.72 7.08
N PHE A 127 -9.09 5.11 6.78
CA PHE A 127 -9.50 5.51 5.43
C PHE A 127 -8.73 6.74 4.97
N ASP A 128 -8.69 7.80 5.79
CA ASP A 128 -7.97 9.04 5.46
C ASP A 128 -6.48 8.79 5.24
N SER A 129 -5.88 7.94 6.07
CA SER A 129 -4.46 7.60 5.97
C SER A 129 -4.18 6.80 4.70
N LEU A 130 -5.04 5.83 4.35
CA LEU A 130 -4.92 5.09 3.09
C LEU A 130 -5.19 5.99 1.86
N LEU A 131 -6.06 6.99 1.98
CA LEU A 131 -6.27 8.00 0.94
C LEU A 131 -5.01 8.85 0.72
N LEU A 132 -4.33 9.28 1.79
CA LEU A 132 -3.05 9.97 1.69
C LEU A 132 -1.95 9.09 1.11
N ILE A 133 -1.83 7.85 1.58
CA ILE A 133 -0.87 6.85 1.05
C ILE A 133 -1.08 6.66 -0.45
N SER A 134 -2.34 6.43 -0.86
CA SER A 134 -2.70 6.28 -2.27
C SER A 134 -2.36 7.54 -3.07
N LYS A 135 -2.71 8.72 -2.58
CA LYS A 135 -2.43 10.00 -3.23
C LYS A 135 -0.92 10.27 -3.39
N ILE A 136 -0.13 10.00 -2.36
CA ILE A 136 1.33 10.13 -2.38
C ILE A 136 1.91 9.18 -3.42
N GLY A 137 1.49 7.92 -3.41
CA GLY A 137 1.97 6.94 -4.38
C GLY A 137 1.59 7.29 -5.82
N GLN A 138 0.37 7.77 -6.06
CA GLN A 138 -0.04 8.27 -7.38
C GLN A 138 0.82 9.44 -7.86
N ASP A 139 1.07 10.42 -6.99
CA ASP A 139 1.86 11.60 -7.36
C ASP A 139 3.32 11.24 -7.65
N LEU A 140 3.91 10.34 -6.87
CA LEU A 140 5.30 9.88 -7.07
C LEU A 140 5.45 8.97 -8.29
N ARG A 141 4.44 8.16 -8.60
CA ARG A 141 4.44 7.29 -9.79
C ARG A 141 4.55 8.07 -11.11
N LYS A 142 4.20 9.36 -11.10
CA LYS A 142 4.35 10.25 -12.27
C LYS A 142 5.79 10.54 -12.65
N ILE A 143 6.79 10.11 -11.87
CA ILE A 143 8.21 10.30 -12.19
C ILE A 143 8.61 9.76 -13.58
N SER A 144 7.89 8.73 -14.08
CA SER A 144 8.10 8.16 -15.42
C SER A 144 7.30 8.86 -16.53
N SER A 145 6.51 9.88 -16.22
CA SER A 145 5.66 10.59 -17.18
C SER A 145 6.50 11.44 -18.13
N LYS A 146 6.31 11.22 -19.44
CA LYS A 146 6.95 11.97 -20.51
C LYS A 146 5.93 12.40 -21.56
N GLU A 147 6.11 13.60 -22.10
CA GLU A 147 5.37 14.13 -23.24
C GLU A 147 6.38 14.48 -24.34
N ALA A 148 6.18 13.96 -25.55
CA ALA A 148 7.11 14.12 -26.68
C ALA A 148 8.59 13.79 -26.31
N GLY A 149 8.82 12.80 -25.45
CA GLY A 149 10.15 12.39 -24.99
C GLY A 149 10.74 13.22 -23.85
N VAL A 150 10.11 14.33 -23.48
CA VAL A 150 10.55 15.24 -22.40
C VAL A 150 9.79 14.94 -21.11
N LYS A 151 10.48 14.99 -19.96
CA LYS A 151 9.85 14.85 -18.64
C LYS A 151 8.79 15.95 -18.45
N THR A 152 7.60 15.57 -18.02
CA THR A 152 6.55 16.55 -17.68
C THR A 152 6.92 17.32 -16.41
N ILE A 153 6.29 18.49 -16.19
CA ILE A 153 6.48 19.26 -14.95
C ILE A 153 6.11 18.41 -13.72
N GLU A 154 5.08 17.56 -13.86
CA GLU A 154 4.65 16.66 -12.80
C GLU A 154 5.71 15.60 -12.48
N ALA A 155 6.38 15.05 -13.50
CA ALA A 155 7.49 14.13 -13.32
C ALA A 155 8.68 14.79 -12.60
N MET A 156 9.04 16.02 -12.97
CA MET A 156 10.11 16.78 -12.28
C MET A 156 9.76 17.07 -10.81
N LYS A 157 8.49 17.43 -10.53
CA LYS A 157 8.00 17.62 -9.16
C LYS A 157 8.05 16.30 -8.36
N ALA A 158 7.64 15.19 -8.96
CA ALA A 158 7.69 13.87 -8.35
C ALA A 158 9.13 13.46 -8.00
N GLU A 159 10.06 13.65 -8.94
CA GLU A 159 11.50 13.37 -8.76
C GLU A 159 12.12 14.19 -7.63
N SER A 160 11.77 15.48 -7.52
CA SER A 160 12.25 16.34 -6.44
C SER A 160 11.66 15.97 -5.06
N ASN A 161 10.41 15.49 -5.03
CA ASN A 161 9.72 15.14 -3.78
C ASN A 161 10.09 13.76 -3.25
N LEU A 162 10.37 12.79 -4.13
CA LEU A 162 10.64 11.39 -3.77
C LEU A 162 11.64 11.23 -2.61
N PRO A 163 12.87 11.79 -2.65
CA PRO A 163 13.83 11.59 -1.57
C PRO A 163 13.35 12.20 -0.24
N LYS A 164 12.70 13.37 -0.29
CA LYS A 164 12.18 14.07 0.90
C LYS A 164 11.04 13.28 1.56
N VAL A 165 10.15 12.71 0.76
CA VAL A 165 9.05 11.87 1.24
C VAL A 165 9.59 10.58 1.83
N LYS A 166 10.52 9.90 1.15
CA LYS A 166 11.13 8.65 1.64
C LYS A 166 11.86 8.88 2.97
N GLU A 167 12.64 9.96 3.08
CA GLU A 167 13.34 10.30 4.32
C GLU A 167 12.37 10.62 5.47
N LEU A 168 11.30 11.37 5.20
CA LEU A 168 10.34 11.76 6.22
C LEU A 168 9.59 10.55 6.80
N LEU A 169 9.19 9.62 5.93
CA LEU A 169 8.30 8.51 6.27
C LEU A 169 9.07 7.27 6.75
N SER A 170 10.32 7.05 6.33
CA SER A 170 11.12 5.91 6.81
C SER A 170 11.37 5.94 8.32
N LYS A 171 11.41 7.14 8.91
CA LYS A 171 11.61 7.37 10.35
C LYS A 171 10.31 7.45 11.16
N ALA A 172 9.15 7.31 10.52
CA ALA A 172 7.86 7.54 11.14
C ALA A 172 7.04 6.25 11.23
N ALA A 173 6.23 6.12 12.29
CA ALA A 173 5.28 5.03 12.43
C ALA A 173 4.03 5.30 11.57
N VAL A 174 4.14 5.12 10.25
CA VAL A 174 3.11 5.51 9.26
C VAL A 174 2.38 4.33 8.65
N PHE A 175 2.78 3.10 8.98
CA PHE A 175 2.22 1.91 8.39
C PHE A 175 1.13 1.33 9.31
N PRO A 176 -0.13 1.25 8.86
CA PRO A 176 -1.22 0.70 9.66
C PRO A 176 -1.15 -0.83 9.65
N THR A 177 -1.35 -1.47 10.80
CA THR A 177 -1.41 -2.92 10.92
C THR A 177 -2.85 -3.43 11.09
N LYS A 178 -3.07 -4.71 10.76
CA LYS A 178 -4.36 -5.40 10.97
C LYS A 178 -4.78 -5.45 12.44
N LEU A 179 -3.83 -5.31 13.36
CA LEU A 179 -4.05 -5.25 14.81
C LEU A 179 -4.32 -3.82 15.33
N GLY A 180 -4.52 -2.84 14.44
CA GLY A 180 -4.89 -1.47 14.83
C GLY A 180 -3.73 -0.64 15.39
N GLN A 181 -2.49 -0.98 15.03
CA GLN A 181 -1.30 -0.27 15.47
C GLN A 181 -0.62 0.45 14.30
N TRP A 182 -0.07 1.63 14.59
CA TRP A 182 0.90 2.30 13.71
C TRP A 182 2.29 1.72 13.96
N VAL A 183 2.96 1.29 12.90
CA VAL A 183 4.32 0.78 12.97
C VAL A 183 5.24 1.51 12.00
N SER A 184 6.53 1.48 12.31
CA SER A 184 7.62 2.03 11.52
C SER A 184 8.33 0.91 10.75
N LEU A 185 9.29 1.26 9.89
CA LEU A 185 10.08 0.25 9.17
C LEU A 185 10.93 -0.61 10.11
N SER A 186 11.39 -0.05 11.25
CA SER A 186 12.18 -0.82 12.24
C SER A 186 11.40 -1.94 12.91
N ASP A 187 10.07 -1.89 12.87
CA ASP A 187 9.22 -2.94 13.44
C ASP A 187 9.07 -4.16 12.49
N SER A 188 9.69 -4.12 11.30
CA SER A 188 9.57 -5.15 10.25
C SER A 188 8.12 -5.41 9.81
N PRO A 189 7.41 -4.39 9.29
CA PRO A 189 6.08 -4.56 8.72
C PRO A 189 6.09 -5.49 7.50
N MET A 190 5.05 -6.31 7.36
CA MET A 190 4.94 -7.34 6.33
C MET A 190 3.60 -7.31 5.61
N ILE A 191 3.59 -7.76 4.35
CA ILE A 191 2.36 -7.90 3.55
C ILE A 191 1.81 -9.32 3.70
N ALA A 192 0.54 -9.44 4.07
CA ALA A 192 -0.14 -10.74 4.11
C ALA A 192 -0.50 -11.19 2.68
N ASP A 193 0.34 -12.06 2.11
CA ASP A 193 0.22 -12.59 0.75
C ASP A 193 -0.43 -13.99 0.72
N SER A 194 -0.32 -14.75 1.81
CA SER A 194 -0.98 -16.05 1.99
C SER A 194 -1.95 -16.04 3.15
N LYS A 195 -3.20 -16.45 2.89
CA LYS A 195 -4.24 -16.57 3.92
C LYS A 195 -3.87 -17.60 4.99
N GLU A 196 -3.22 -18.70 4.61
CA GLU A 196 -2.81 -19.75 5.55
C GLU A 196 -1.75 -19.21 6.54
N LEU A 197 -0.76 -18.48 6.02
CA LEU A 197 0.29 -17.86 6.86
C LEU A 197 -0.27 -16.73 7.72
N GLU A 198 -1.21 -15.95 7.19
CA GLU A 198 -1.92 -14.94 7.96
C GLU A 198 -2.69 -15.54 9.14
N GLU A 199 -3.40 -16.66 8.94
CA GLU A 199 -4.11 -17.35 10.03
C GLU A 199 -3.16 -17.86 11.12
N MET A 200 -1.94 -18.29 10.73
CA MET A 200 -0.94 -18.82 11.65
C MET A 200 -0.22 -17.74 12.47
N PHE A 201 0.11 -16.60 11.84
CA PHE A 201 0.98 -15.58 12.43
C PHE A 201 0.24 -14.29 12.78
N GLY A 202 -0.93 -14.01 12.20
CA GLY A 202 -1.56 -12.68 12.24
C GLY A 202 -1.98 -12.20 13.64
N LYS A 203 -2.06 -13.09 14.62
CA LYS A 203 -2.36 -12.75 16.03
C LYS A 203 -1.14 -12.81 16.94
N LYS A 204 0.05 -13.16 16.43
CA LYS A 204 1.23 -13.32 17.26
C LYS A 204 1.85 -11.96 17.60
N PRO A 205 2.31 -11.77 18.86
CA PRO A 205 3.03 -10.56 19.22
C PRO A 205 4.32 -10.45 18.41
N GLY A 206 4.67 -9.24 17.98
CA GLY A 206 5.87 -8.98 17.17
C GLY A 206 5.73 -9.29 15.68
N VAL A 207 4.54 -9.72 15.22
CA VAL A 207 4.19 -9.83 13.80
C VAL A 207 3.31 -8.65 13.41
N HIS A 208 3.79 -7.83 12.47
CA HIS A 208 3.12 -6.60 12.06
C HIS A 208 2.64 -6.72 10.61
N LEU A 209 1.46 -7.32 10.42
CA LEU A 209 0.84 -7.44 9.10
C LEU A 209 0.13 -6.14 8.73
N LEU A 210 0.41 -5.62 7.54
CA LEU A 210 -0.16 -4.36 7.07
C LEU A 210 -1.65 -4.46 6.73
N GLN A 211 -2.39 -3.41 7.08
CA GLN A 211 -3.79 -3.20 6.70
C GLN A 211 -3.84 -2.22 5.52
N LEU A 212 -3.73 -2.74 4.30
CA LEU A 212 -3.65 -1.94 3.07
C LEU A 212 -5.02 -1.67 2.41
N ASP A 213 -6.10 -2.19 2.99
CA ASP A 213 -7.46 -1.99 2.51
C ASP A 213 -8.40 -1.56 3.63
N VAL A 214 -9.50 -0.93 3.24
CA VAL A 214 -10.60 -0.57 4.15
C VAL A 214 -11.67 -1.66 4.04
N ARG A 215 -11.35 -2.92 4.36
CA ARG A 215 -12.37 -3.97 4.37
C ARG A 215 -13.12 -3.97 5.70
N GLY A 216 -14.37 -3.55 5.68
CA GLY A 216 -15.33 -3.94 6.71
C GLY A 216 -15.68 -5.42 6.53
N ASN A 217 -15.07 -6.32 7.31
CA ASN A 217 -15.43 -7.71 7.67
C ASN A 217 -16.19 -8.67 6.71
N LYS A 218 -16.41 -8.35 5.42
CA LYS A 218 -17.14 -9.18 4.44
C LYS A 218 -16.57 -9.01 3.03
N GLY A 219 -15.41 -9.61 2.78
CA GLY A 219 -15.08 -10.32 1.53
C GLY A 219 -15.07 -9.61 0.17
N LYS A 220 -15.47 -8.34 0.04
CA LYS A 220 -15.36 -7.59 -1.22
C LYS A 220 -14.41 -6.41 -1.03
N LEU A 221 -13.35 -6.36 -1.85
CA LEU A 221 -12.62 -5.14 -2.18
C LEU A 221 -13.63 -4.17 -2.79
N THR A 222 -14.33 -3.45 -1.92
CA THR A 222 -15.27 -2.43 -2.38
C THR A 222 -14.47 -1.16 -2.52
N LEU A 223 -14.59 -0.56 -3.70
CA LEU A 223 -14.22 0.83 -3.98
C LEU A 223 -15.09 1.70 -3.05
N LEU A 224 -14.70 1.85 -1.79
CA LEU A 224 -15.57 2.45 -0.78
C LEU A 224 -15.51 3.98 -0.90
N ARG A 225 -16.53 4.55 -1.53
CA ARG A 225 -16.99 5.90 -1.19
C ARG A 225 -17.62 5.83 0.21
N PRO A 226 -17.19 6.65 1.18
CA PRO A 226 -17.93 6.90 2.40
C PRO A 226 -19.38 7.30 2.10
N HIS A 227 -20.30 6.74 2.88
CA HIS A 227 -21.70 7.11 2.90
C HIS A 227 -21.87 8.41 3.69
N CYS A 228 -21.29 9.52 3.21
CA CYS A 228 -21.65 10.91 3.55
C CYS A 228 -20.71 11.86 2.79
N SER A 229 -21.30 12.84 2.11
CA SER A 229 -20.69 13.84 1.22
C SER A 229 -20.36 13.36 -0.21
N SER A 230 -20.79 14.16 -1.17
CA SER A 230 -20.60 14.00 -2.61
C SER A 230 -19.14 14.24 -3.08
N THR A 231 -18.17 14.34 -2.17
CA THR A 231 -16.75 14.67 -2.45
C THR A 231 -15.73 13.68 -1.92
N ALA A 232 -16.14 12.56 -1.32
CA ALA A 232 -15.20 11.66 -0.67
C ALA A 232 -14.14 11.08 -1.64
N GLY A 233 -12.86 11.28 -1.29
CA GLY A 233 -11.70 10.91 -2.10
C GLY A 233 -11.62 9.41 -2.42
N PHE A 234 -10.99 9.09 -3.55
CA PHE A 234 -10.85 7.72 -4.04
C PHE A 234 -9.50 7.12 -3.65
N ILE A 235 -9.50 5.96 -2.99
CA ILE A 235 -8.30 5.17 -2.73
C ILE A 235 -8.02 4.32 -3.98
N ASP A 236 -6.99 4.68 -4.74
CA ASP A 236 -6.48 3.87 -5.85
C ASP A 236 -5.50 2.82 -5.32
N PRO A 237 -5.79 1.52 -5.49
CA PRO A 237 -4.89 0.44 -5.08
C PRO A 237 -3.51 0.56 -5.70
N LYS A 238 -3.40 1.00 -6.97
CA LYS A 238 -2.10 1.14 -7.64
C LYS A 238 -1.23 2.23 -6.99
N GLY A 239 -1.86 3.24 -6.39
CA GLY A 239 -1.18 4.26 -5.60
C GLY A 239 -0.63 3.67 -4.31
N VAL A 240 -1.43 2.88 -3.61
CA VAL A 240 -1.02 2.18 -2.37
C VAL A 240 0.13 1.22 -2.66
N ASP A 241 0.00 0.38 -3.69
CA ASP A 241 1.04 -0.58 -4.10
C ASP A 241 2.36 0.13 -4.44
N PHE A 242 2.29 1.22 -5.21
CA PHE A 242 3.48 2.01 -5.54
C PHE A 242 4.13 2.59 -4.29
N PHE A 243 3.34 3.16 -3.36
CA PHE A 243 3.85 3.70 -2.11
C PHE A 243 4.57 2.63 -1.28
N ILE A 244 3.99 1.45 -1.13
CA ILE A 244 4.60 0.34 -0.40
C ILE A 244 5.89 -0.11 -1.08
N SER A 245 5.93 -0.16 -2.42
CA SER A 245 7.13 -0.52 -3.19
C SER A 245 8.31 0.45 -3.02
N LEU A 246 8.10 1.63 -2.43
CA LEU A 246 9.20 2.58 -2.16
C LEU A 246 10.12 2.10 -1.03
N PHE A 247 9.67 1.14 -0.21
CA PHE A 247 10.34 0.63 0.98
C PHE A 247 10.67 -0.85 0.79
N GLU A 248 11.95 -1.15 0.54
CA GLU A 248 12.45 -2.50 0.29
C GLU A 248 12.41 -3.40 1.53
N GLU A 249 12.31 -2.78 2.71
CA GLU A 249 12.19 -3.45 4.00
C GLU A 249 10.83 -4.14 4.17
N ILE A 250 9.80 -3.69 3.43
CA ILE A 250 8.45 -4.27 3.48
C ILE A 250 8.39 -5.45 2.52
N LYS A 251 8.32 -6.65 3.07
CA LYS A 251 8.30 -7.90 2.29
C LYS A 251 6.99 -8.67 2.49
N PRO A 252 6.62 -9.54 1.53
CA PRO A 252 5.58 -10.55 1.74
C PRO A 252 5.90 -11.44 2.95
N LEU A 253 4.86 -11.86 3.67
CA LEU A 253 4.99 -12.73 4.85
C LEU A 253 5.63 -14.08 4.47
N SER A 254 5.30 -14.63 3.29
CA SER A 254 5.92 -15.86 2.80
C SER A 254 7.44 -15.79 2.66
N GLU A 255 7.99 -14.64 2.24
CA GLU A 255 9.44 -14.42 2.13
C GLU A 255 10.12 -14.23 3.49
N CYS A 256 9.34 -13.93 4.53
CA CYS A 256 9.82 -13.72 5.89
C CYS A 256 9.79 -15.01 6.73
N ILE A 257 9.36 -16.14 6.16
CA ILE A 257 9.19 -17.40 6.89
C ILE A 257 10.18 -18.44 6.39
N LYS A 258 10.85 -19.09 7.35
CA LYS A 258 11.65 -20.29 7.16
C LYS A 258 10.82 -21.52 7.54
N THR A 259 10.86 -22.55 6.71
CA THR A 259 10.20 -23.83 6.98
C THR A 259 11.23 -24.91 7.26
N GLU A 260 10.99 -25.72 8.30
CA GLU A 260 11.83 -26.86 8.67
C GLU A 260 10.95 -28.08 8.98
N GLU A 261 11.29 -29.24 8.44
CA GLU A 261 10.55 -30.47 8.70
C GLU A 261 11.06 -31.15 9.98
N VAL A 262 10.15 -31.42 10.91
CA VAL A 262 10.38 -32.19 12.13
C VAL A 262 9.80 -33.58 11.89
N THR A 263 10.69 -34.55 11.66
CA THR A 263 10.31 -35.91 11.28
C THR A 263 10.93 -36.95 12.21
N CYS A 264 10.23 -38.07 12.39
CA CYS A 264 10.74 -39.24 13.10
C CYS A 264 10.39 -40.53 12.34
N GLY A 265 11.13 -41.61 12.64
CA GLY A 265 10.80 -42.95 12.13
C GLY A 265 10.91 -43.10 10.61
N LEU A 266 11.98 -42.55 10.03
CA LEU A 266 12.25 -42.54 8.59
C LEU A 266 12.32 -43.97 8.01
N LYS A 267 11.45 -44.28 7.06
CA LYS A 267 11.44 -45.55 6.31
C LYS A 267 11.22 -45.27 4.82
N PRO A 268 11.78 -46.04 3.88
CA PRO A 268 11.44 -45.90 2.47
C PRO A 268 9.95 -46.14 2.20
N CYS A 269 9.33 -45.30 1.36
CA CYS A 269 7.90 -45.40 1.02
C CYS A 269 7.71 -45.86 -0.44
N ASN A 270 7.80 -47.17 -0.67
CA ASN A 270 7.62 -47.76 -2.01
C ASN A 270 6.22 -47.50 -2.57
N LYS A 271 5.19 -47.58 -1.72
CA LYS A 271 3.80 -47.30 -2.12
C LYS A 271 3.63 -45.89 -2.68
N GLY A 272 4.12 -44.87 -1.94
CA GLY A 272 4.06 -43.47 -2.36
C GLY A 272 4.85 -43.22 -3.64
N GLN A 273 6.01 -43.85 -3.78
CA GLN A 273 6.82 -43.80 -5.00
C GLN A 273 6.06 -44.37 -6.20
N THR A 274 5.48 -45.58 -6.09
CA THR A 274 4.70 -46.20 -7.18
C THR A 274 3.50 -45.33 -7.56
N TYR A 275 2.80 -44.76 -6.56
CA TYR A 275 1.69 -43.85 -6.82
C TYR A 275 2.12 -42.62 -7.63
N LEU A 276 3.22 -41.96 -7.23
CA LEU A 276 3.74 -40.81 -7.98
C LEU A 276 4.14 -41.19 -9.41
N HIS A 277 4.87 -42.30 -9.60
CA HIS A 277 5.29 -42.73 -10.94
C HIS A 277 4.11 -42.89 -11.89
N ASN A 278 2.96 -43.36 -11.39
CA ASN A 278 1.76 -43.55 -12.21
C ASN A 278 1.06 -42.22 -12.56
N ILE A 279 1.09 -41.22 -11.68
CA ILE A 279 0.31 -39.99 -11.85
C ILE A 279 1.12 -38.82 -12.45
N VAL A 280 2.43 -38.76 -12.22
CA VAL A 280 3.28 -37.63 -12.64
C VAL A 280 3.19 -37.36 -14.14
N GLY A 281 3.22 -38.41 -14.97
CA GLY A 281 3.10 -38.26 -16.43
C GLY A 281 1.74 -37.68 -16.86
N LEU A 282 0.67 -38.07 -16.17
CA LEU A 282 -0.68 -37.54 -16.42
C LEU A 282 -0.78 -36.06 -16.02
N VAL A 283 -0.25 -35.70 -14.85
CA VAL A 283 -0.20 -34.31 -14.36
C VAL A 283 0.61 -33.43 -15.31
N GLN A 284 1.79 -33.86 -15.72
CA GLN A 284 2.62 -33.11 -16.66
C GLN A 284 1.92 -32.91 -18.02
N ARG A 285 1.26 -33.95 -18.54
CA ARG A 285 0.48 -33.86 -19.78
C ARG A 285 -0.69 -32.89 -19.64
N PHE A 286 -1.43 -32.97 -18.54
CA PHE A 286 -2.54 -32.07 -18.24
C PHE A 286 -2.08 -30.60 -18.19
N MET A 287 -1.01 -30.32 -17.44
CA MET A 287 -0.43 -28.98 -17.35
C MET A 287 0.06 -28.49 -18.71
N TYR A 288 0.71 -29.34 -19.51
CA TYR A 288 1.17 -28.97 -20.84
C TYR A 288 0.03 -28.48 -21.75
N PHE A 289 -1.16 -29.08 -21.67
CA PHE A 289 -2.29 -28.68 -22.51
C PHE A 289 -3.13 -27.53 -21.93
N ARG A 290 -3.28 -27.44 -20.59
CA ARG A 290 -4.19 -26.49 -19.94
C ARG A 290 -3.49 -25.30 -19.28
N PHE A 291 -2.25 -25.48 -18.84
CA PHE A 291 -1.47 -24.53 -18.05
C PHE A 291 -0.02 -24.42 -18.58
N GLN A 292 0.12 -24.03 -19.84
CA GLN A 292 1.41 -24.03 -20.56
C GLN A 292 2.52 -23.25 -19.83
N GLU A 293 2.20 -22.09 -19.25
CA GLU A 293 3.19 -21.27 -18.55
C GLU A 293 3.62 -21.92 -17.23
N ALA A 294 2.69 -22.43 -16.42
CA ALA A 294 3.03 -23.18 -15.21
C ALA A 294 3.86 -24.42 -15.54
N TYR A 295 3.54 -25.12 -16.63
CA TYR A 295 4.34 -26.26 -17.10
C TYR A 295 5.76 -25.86 -17.51
N LYS A 296 5.93 -24.76 -18.26
CA LYS A 296 7.27 -24.25 -18.65
C LYS A 296 8.10 -23.90 -17.41
N GLN A 297 7.50 -23.21 -16.44
CA GLN A 297 8.17 -22.84 -15.18
C GLN A 297 8.57 -24.07 -14.37
N PHE A 298 7.64 -25.01 -14.19
CA PHE A 298 7.91 -26.29 -13.55
C PHE A 298 9.07 -27.02 -14.24
N LYS A 299 9.03 -27.12 -15.58
CA LYS A 299 10.06 -27.80 -16.35
C LYS A 299 11.44 -27.17 -16.17
N ALA A 300 11.52 -25.84 -16.15
CA ALA A 300 12.77 -25.11 -15.97
C ALA A 300 13.35 -25.26 -14.55
N LYS A 301 12.51 -25.27 -13.51
CA LYS A 301 12.97 -25.24 -12.11
C LYS A 301 13.09 -26.61 -11.44
N LYS A 302 12.15 -27.54 -11.72
CA LYS A 302 11.88 -28.72 -10.87
C LYS A 302 11.89 -30.06 -11.63
N SER A 303 12.04 -30.07 -12.95
CA SER A 303 12.02 -31.34 -13.71
C SER A 303 13.22 -32.24 -13.41
N SER A 304 14.38 -31.65 -13.14
CA SER A 304 15.60 -32.37 -12.77
C SER A 304 15.53 -32.94 -11.36
N THR A 305 14.98 -32.19 -10.39
CA THR A 305 14.85 -32.63 -8.99
C THR A 305 13.88 -33.79 -8.83
N LEU A 306 12.86 -33.89 -9.69
CA LEU A 306 11.85 -34.96 -9.62
C LEU A 306 12.46 -36.37 -9.75
N LYS A 307 13.56 -36.52 -10.51
CA LYS A 307 14.27 -37.80 -10.65
C LYS A 307 15.05 -38.20 -9.40
N HIS A 308 15.38 -37.23 -8.55
CA HIS A 308 16.20 -37.40 -7.36
C HIS A 308 15.36 -37.33 -6.07
N LEU A 309 14.04 -37.27 -6.20
CA LEU A 309 13.13 -37.18 -5.08
C LEU A 309 13.11 -38.51 -4.31
N SER A 310 13.40 -38.46 -3.02
CA SER A 310 13.35 -39.61 -2.12
C SER A 310 11.97 -39.72 -1.49
N PHE A 311 11.39 -40.92 -1.48
CA PHE A 311 10.05 -41.15 -0.93
C PHE A 311 10.18 -41.78 0.45
N ILE A 312 9.75 -41.05 1.49
CA ILE A 312 10.01 -41.40 2.88
C ILE A 312 8.69 -41.45 3.65
N GLN A 313 8.42 -42.58 4.29
CA GLN A 313 7.37 -42.76 5.28
C GLN A 313 7.91 -42.38 6.67
N VAL A 314 7.10 -41.68 7.45
CA VAL A 314 7.42 -41.24 8.81
C VAL A 314 6.25 -41.51 9.77
N ASN A 315 6.56 -41.68 11.05
CA ASN A 315 5.55 -41.87 12.11
C ASN A 315 5.07 -40.53 12.70
N GLN A 316 5.90 -39.49 12.60
CA GLN A 316 5.60 -38.12 12.95
C GLN A 316 6.06 -37.22 11.81
N LEU A 317 5.14 -36.39 11.31
CA LEU A 317 5.40 -35.40 10.28
C LEU A 317 4.86 -34.05 10.74
N GLU A 318 5.78 -33.19 11.14
CA GLU A 318 5.48 -31.83 11.55
C GLU A 318 6.33 -30.86 10.73
N VAL A 319 5.78 -29.68 10.44
CA VAL A 319 6.49 -28.59 9.77
C VAL A 319 6.51 -27.41 10.73
N LYS A 320 7.72 -26.96 11.05
CA LYS A 320 7.97 -25.75 11.81
C LYS A 320 8.07 -24.58 10.83
N TYR A 321 7.19 -23.61 11.01
CA TYR A 321 7.21 -22.33 10.31
C TYR A 321 7.77 -21.30 11.29
N GLU A 322 8.92 -20.72 10.98
CA GLU A 322 9.63 -19.78 11.84
C GLU A 322 9.83 -18.44 11.14
N LEU A 323 9.62 -17.34 11.85
CA LEU A 323 9.87 -16.01 11.29
C LEU A 323 11.38 -15.72 11.27
N ILE A 324 11.90 -15.36 10.10
CA ILE A 324 13.32 -15.06 9.91
C ILE A 324 13.74 -13.89 10.80
N GLY A 325 14.81 -14.08 11.58
CA GLY A 325 15.33 -13.08 12.51
C GLY A 325 14.58 -13.00 13.85
N LYS A 326 13.47 -13.71 14.04
CA LYS A 326 12.74 -13.81 15.31
C LYS A 326 12.41 -15.28 15.62
N PRO A 327 13.41 -16.08 16.06
CA PRO A 327 13.25 -17.53 16.25
C PRO A 327 12.20 -17.92 17.28
N ASP A 328 11.88 -17.02 18.22
CA ASP A 328 10.83 -17.21 19.22
C ASP A 328 9.41 -17.20 18.61
N ILE A 329 9.25 -16.66 17.41
CA ILE A 329 7.98 -16.59 16.69
C ILE A 329 7.92 -17.73 15.68
N PHE A 330 7.43 -18.89 16.14
CA PHE A 330 7.23 -20.04 15.28
C PHE A 330 5.86 -20.70 15.49
N VAL A 331 5.43 -21.49 14.51
CA VAL A 331 4.23 -22.34 14.56
C VAL A 331 4.61 -23.72 14.06
N ILE A 332 4.29 -24.76 14.84
CA ILE A 332 4.45 -26.15 14.41
C ILE A 332 3.09 -26.67 13.96
N ARG A 333 3.04 -27.24 12.76
CA ARG A 333 1.85 -27.86 12.20
C ARG A 333 2.09 -29.33 11.92
N LYS A 334 1.13 -30.16 12.29
CA LYS A 334 1.10 -31.57 11.89
C LYS A 334 0.63 -31.65 10.45
N GLU A 335 1.46 -32.21 9.59
CA GLU A 335 1.17 -32.38 8.18
C GLU A 335 1.01 -33.86 7.85
N LYS A 336 0.23 -34.15 6.81
CA LYS A 336 -0.05 -35.52 6.37
C LYS A 336 0.90 -35.97 5.26
N CYS A 337 1.27 -35.03 4.40
CA CYS A 337 2.15 -35.19 3.26
C CYS A 337 2.90 -33.87 3.07
N VAL A 338 4.21 -33.91 2.84
CA VAL A 338 5.05 -32.71 2.62
C VAL A 338 6.05 -33.00 1.52
N VAL A 339 6.18 -32.08 0.56
CA VAL A 339 7.22 -32.15 -0.47
C VAL A 339 8.27 -31.08 -0.24
N THR A 340 9.51 -31.51 -0.09
CA THR A 340 10.70 -30.66 -0.04
C THR A 340 11.47 -30.76 -1.35
N GLU A 341 12.59 -30.06 -1.46
CA GLU A 341 13.44 -30.12 -2.67
C GLU A 341 13.95 -31.53 -3.00
N LYS A 342 14.14 -32.37 -1.97
CA LYS A 342 14.78 -33.69 -2.10
C LYS A 342 13.93 -34.84 -1.61
N CYS A 343 12.94 -34.59 -0.76
CA CYS A 343 12.16 -35.64 -0.13
C CYS A 343 10.66 -35.40 -0.26
N PHE A 344 9.90 -36.47 -0.48
CA PHE A 344 8.47 -36.52 -0.26
C PHE A 344 8.24 -37.31 1.02
N TYR A 345 7.76 -36.62 2.06
CA TYR A 345 7.39 -37.25 3.31
C TYR A 345 5.92 -37.64 3.32
N PHE A 346 5.64 -38.87 3.75
CA PHE A 346 4.30 -39.41 3.94
C PHE A 346 4.14 -39.81 5.40
N HIS A 347 3.13 -39.27 6.08
CA HIS A 347 2.78 -39.80 7.38
C HIS A 347 2.15 -41.19 7.22
N GLU A 348 2.61 -42.18 8.00
CA GLU A 348 2.20 -43.58 7.89
C GLU A 348 0.69 -43.84 7.86
N LYS A 349 -0.11 -43.00 8.53
CA LYS A 349 -1.57 -43.12 8.61
C LYS A 349 -2.29 -42.66 7.33
N TYR A 350 -1.59 -41.95 6.45
CA TYR A 350 -2.17 -41.30 5.27
C TYR A 350 -1.57 -41.76 3.94
N ILE A 351 -0.72 -42.79 3.94
CA ILE A 351 -0.09 -43.34 2.72
C ILE A 351 -1.14 -43.85 1.74
N ASP A 352 -2.22 -44.45 2.24
CA ASP A 352 -3.29 -44.98 1.42
C ASP A 352 -4.38 -43.91 1.13
N SER A 353 -4.07 -42.61 1.33
CA SER A 353 -4.98 -41.49 1.04
C SER A 353 -4.54 -40.68 -0.19
N PRO A 354 -5.03 -41.02 -1.39
CA PRO A 354 -4.74 -40.27 -2.62
C PRO A 354 -5.06 -38.78 -2.52
N VAL A 355 -6.09 -38.40 -1.76
CA VAL A 355 -6.53 -37.00 -1.62
C VAL A 355 -5.44 -36.12 -1.00
N GLU A 356 -4.78 -36.60 0.06
CA GLU A 356 -3.74 -35.83 0.75
C GLU A 356 -2.46 -35.77 -0.08
N ILE A 357 -2.12 -36.88 -0.75
CA ILE A 357 -0.97 -36.96 -1.65
C ILE A 357 -1.17 -36.03 -2.86
N ASN A 358 -2.35 -36.06 -3.49
CA ASN A 358 -2.67 -35.23 -4.64
C ASN A 358 -2.71 -33.75 -4.29
N LYS A 359 -3.20 -33.39 -3.11
CA LYS A 359 -3.17 -32.00 -2.64
C LYS A 359 -1.73 -31.47 -2.58
N GLU A 360 -0.80 -32.25 -2.05
CA GLU A 360 0.60 -31.84 -1.95
C GLU A 360 1.32 -31.86 -3.31
N LEU A 361 1.00 -32.85 -4.15
CA LEU A 361 1.47 -32.88 -5.54
C LEU A 361 0.99 -31.65 -6.32
N ALA A 362 -0.28 -31.29 -6.20
CA ALA A 362 -0.84 -30.10 -6.84
C ALA A 362 -0.06 -28.84 -6.44
N LYS A 363 0.32 -28.69 -5.15
CA LYS A 363 1.18 -27.58 -4.71
C LYS A 363 2.56 -27.63 -5.37
N TYR A 364 3.20 -28.80 -5.38
CA TYR A 364 4.53 -28.97 -5.94
C TYR A 364 4.60 -28.63 -7.44
N PHE A 365 3.60 -29.09 -8.20
CA PHE A 365 3.51 -28.92 -9.66
C PHE A 365 3.00 -27.55 -10.10
N SER A 366 2.06 -26.95 -9.38
CA SER A 366 1.46 -25.65 -9.76
C SER A 366 2.42 -24.47 -9.63
N ASP A 367 3.50 -24.59 -8.84
CA ASP A 367 4.52 -23.55 -8.61
C ASP A 367 3.93 -22.18 -8.20
N GLY A 368 2.82 -22.19 -7.44
CA GLY A 368 2.13 -20.97 -6.99
C GLY A 368 1.02 -20.46 -7.92
N ASP A 369 0.77 -21.10 -9.06
CA ASP A 369 -0.39 -20.79 -9.90
C ASP A 369 -1.68 -21.33 -9.24
N GLU A 370 -2.50 -20.42 -8.68
CA GLU A 370 -3.74 -20.79 -7.99
C GLU A 370 -4.75 -21.55 -8.87
N LYS A 371 -4.83 -21.24 -10.16
CA LYS A 371 -5.80 -21.88 -11.06
C LYS A 371 -5.36 -23.31 -11.36
N CYS A 372 -4.07 -23.47 -11.68
CA CYS A 372 -3.44 -24.77 -11.87
C CYS A 372 -3.57 -25.62 -10.61
N PHE A 373 -3.26 -25.06 -9.43
CA PHE A 373 -3.40 -25.74 -8.15
C PHE A 373 -4.83 -26.27 -7.91
N ARG A 374 -5.85 -25.45 -8.19
CA ARG A 374 -7.26 -25.83 -7.97
C ARG A 374 -7.74 -26.93 -8.91
N GLU A 375 -7.26 -26.98 -10.15
CA GLU A 375 -7.65 -28.03 -11.11
C GLU A 375 -6.85 -29.34 -10.94
N LEU A 376 -5.66 -29.27 -10.36
CA LEU A 376 -4.84 -30.45 -10.04
C LEU A 376 -5.27 -31.16 -8.75
N ARG A 377 -5.93 -30.45 -7.84
CA ARG A 377 -6.44 -30.96 -6.56
C ARG A 377 -7.74 -31.73 -6.76
#